data_AF-A0A2D4IQ22-F1
#
_entry.id   AF-A0A2D4IQ22-F1
#
_cell.length_a   1.000
_cell.length_b   1.000
_cell.length_c   1.000
_cell.angle_alpha   90.00
_cell.angle_beta   90.00
_cell.angle_gamma   90.00
#
_symmetry.space_group_name_H-M   'P 1'
#
loop_
_entity.id
_entity.type
_entity.pdbx_description
1 polymer ?
#
loop_
_entity_poly.entity_id
_entity_poly.type
_entity_poly.pdbx_seq_one_letter_code
_entity_poly.pdbx_strand_id
1 'polypeptide(L)'
;HKGVEMFRKVNVPVLGLIQNMSVFQCPKCKHETHIFGADGVKKLSKNIGIDVLGDIPLHVHIRETSDSGKPIVISQPQSNVAQAYLKIAAEIVKRLSLFPI
;
A
#
# COMPACT_ATOMS: atom_id res chain seq x y z
N HIS A 1 7.19 11.53 -11.35
CA HIS A 1 7.92 10.35 -10.84
C HIS A 1 8.08 9.34 -11.97
N LYS A 2 9.28 8.76 -12.18
CA LYS A 2 9.59 7.96 -13.38
C LYS A 2 8.56 6.86 -13.70
N GLY A 3 8.11 6.12 -12.69
CA GLY A 3 7.11 5.06 -12.88
C GLY A 3 5.77 5.56 -13.41
N VAL A 4 5.24 6.66 -12.87
CA VAL A 4 3.98 7.26 -13.33
C VAL A 4 4.11 7.83 -14.74
N GLU A 5 5.23 8.49 -15.03
CA GLU A 5 5.49 9.02 -16.37
C GLU A 5 5.63 7.89 -17.41
N MET A 6 6.19 6.74 -17.03
CA MET A 6 6.25 5.56 -17.90
C MET A 6 4.86 5.07 -18.27
N PHE A 7 3.95 4.88 -17.31
CA PHE A 7 2.58 4.45 -17.58
C PHE A 7 1.80 5.46 -18.43
N ARG A 8 1.99 6.77 -18.18
CA ARG A 8 1.40 7.84 -19.02
C ARG A 8 1.86 7.74 -20.48
N LYS A 9 3.14 7.49 -20.73
CA LYS A 9 3.69 7.37 -22.10
C LYS A 9 3.10 6.20 -22.90
N VAL A 10 2.69 5.14 -22.23
CA VAL A 10 2.06 3.96 -22.87
C VAL A 10 0.54 3.94 -22.72
N ASN A 11 -0.07 5.07 -22.34
CA ASN A 11 -1.52 5.22 -22.15
C ASN A 11 -2.16 4.21 -21.19
N VAL A 12 -1.41 3.78 -20.16
CA VAL A 12 -1.93 2.90 -19.12
C VAL A 12 -2.41 3.75 -17.94
N PRO A 13 -3.68 3.63 -17.52
CA PRO A 13 -4.21 4.42 -16.41
C PRO A 13 -3.57 4.02 -15.08
N VAL A 14 -3.13 5.00 -14.31
CA VAL A 14 -2.60 4.80 -12.96
C VAL A 14 -3.74 4.96 -11.95
N LEU A 15 -4.16 3.86 -11.34
CA LEU A 15 -5.29 3.85 -10.41
C LEU A 15 -5.01 4.62 -9.10
N GLY A 16 -3.76 4.61 -8.64
CA GLY A 16 -3.37 5.27 -7.40
C GLY A 16 -1.96 4.90 -6.93
N LEU A 17 -1.57 5.46 -5.80
CA LEU A 17 -0.31 5.19 -5.11
C LEU A 17 -0.56 4.35 -3.85
N ILE A 18 0.34 3.42 -3.54
CA ILE A 18 0.35 2.68 -2.28
C ILE A 18 1.68 2.98 -1.58
N GLN A 19 1.63 3.37 -0.31
CA GLN A 19 2.86 3.51 0.49
C GLN A 19 3.19 2.18 1.15
N ASN A 20 4.19 1.49 0.62
CA ASN A 20 4.74 0.32 1.29
C ASN A 20 5.66 0.73 2.44
N MET A 21 5.72 -0.08 3.49
CA MET A 21 6.57 0.14 4.67
C MET A 21 6.35 1.51 5.34
N SER A 22 5.08 1.93 5.45
CA SER A 22 4.69 3.28 5.90
C SER A 22 5.06 3.60 7.35
N VAL A 23 4.92 2.60 8.22
CA VAL A 23 5.13 2.71 9.66
C VAL A 23 5.66 1.40 10.21
N PHE A 24 6.59 1.48 11.15
CA PHE A 24 7.03 0.35 11.94
C PHE A 24 6.42 0.45 13.33
N GLN A 25 5.75 -0.61 13.77
CA GLN A 25 5.27 -0.70 15.15
C GLN A 25 6.24 -1.54 15.97
N CYS A 26 6.78 -0.95 17.04
CA CYS A 26 7.63 -1.68 17.97
C CYS A 26 6.85 -2.82 18.64
N PRO A 27 7.30 -4.09 18.54
CA PRO A 27 6.56 -5.21 19.11
C PRO A 27 6.50 -5.17 20.64
N LYS A 28 7.45 -4.48 21.29
CA LYS A 28 7.56 -4.39 22.75
C LYS A 28 6.69 -3.30 23.35
N CYS A 29 6.77 -2.07 22.84
CA CYS A 29 6.09 -0.91 23.43
C CYS A 29 4.92 -0.37 22.59
N LYS A 30 4.65 -0.97 21.42
CA LYS A 30 3.61 -0.55 20.46
C LYS A 30 3.77 0.85 19.88
N HIS A 31 4.87 1.54 20.17
CA HIS A 31 5.20 2.82 19.54
C HIS A 31 5.34 2.66 18.04
N GLU A 32 4.76 3.60 17.31
CA GLU A 32 4.79 3.67 15.86
C GLU A 32 5.85 4.68 15.39
N THR A 33 6.68 4.26 14.45
CA THR A 33 7.78 5.08 13.93
C THR A 33 7.78 5.06 12.41
N HIS A 34 7.79 6.25 11.81
CA HIS A 34 7.97 6.41 10.37
C HIS A 34 9.46 6.35 10.00
N ILE A 35 10.02 5.14 9.96
CA ILE A 35 11.45 4.91 9.70
C ILE A 35 11.93 5.57 8.40
N PHE A 36 11.07 5.61 7.37
CA PHE A 36 11.37 6.18 6.05
C PHE A 36 10.71 7.55 5.81
N GLY A 37 10.22 8.19 6.88
CA GLY A 37 9.46 9.44 6.81
C GLY A 37 7.96 9.24 6.56
N ALA A 38 7.15 10.21 7.02
CA ALA A 38 5.68 10.10 7.02
C ALA A 38 5.01 10.65 5.75
N ASP A 39 5.62 11.64 5.10
CA ASP A 39 4.91 12.45 4.09
C ASP A 39 5.35 12.19 2.64
N GLY A 40 6.23 11.22 2.40
CA GLY A 40 6.80 10.97 1.07
C GLY A 40 5.73 10.73 0.00
N VAL A 41 4.81 9.81 0.28
CA VAL A 41 3.73 9.48 -0.67
C VAL A 41 2.70 10.61 -0.79
N LYS A 42 2.39 11.32 0.32
CA LYS A 42 1.44 12.45 0.31
C LYS A 42 1.95 13.60 -0.53
N LYS A 43 3.24 13.96 -0.40
CA LYS A 43 3.88 14.99 -1.23
C LYS A 43 3.89 14.57 -2.70
N LEU A 44 4.24 13.31 -2.96
CA LEU A 44 4.25 12.79 -4.32
C LEU A 44 2.86 12.83 -4.96
N SER A 45 1.84 12.38 -4.24
CA SER A 45 0.43 12.38 -4.65
C SER A 45 -0.02 13.77 -5.12
N LYS A 46 0.25 14.81 -4.30
CA LYS A 46 -0.05 16.20 -4.65
C LYS A 46 0.69 16.67 -5.90
N ASN A 47 1.96 16.33 -6.02
CA ASN A 47 2.81 16.79 -7.13
C ASN A 47 2.39 16.18 -8.48
N ILE A 48 1.85 14.96 -8.49
CA ILE A 48 1.52 14.25 -9.74
C ILE A 48 0.01 14.14 -10.00
N GLY A 49 -0.83 14.58 -9.05
CA GLY A 49 -2.28 14.53 -9.17
C GLY A 49 -2.86 13.12 -9.13
N ILE A 50 -2.32 12.23 -8.29
CA ILE A 50 -2.77 10.83 -8.17
C ILE A 50 -3.00 10.51 -6.70
N ASP A 51 -4.16 9.97 -6.36
CA ASP A 51 -4.51 9.68 -4.96
C ASP A 51 -3.70 8.52 -4.37
N VAL A 52 -3.66 8.51 -3.04
CA VAL A 52 -3.13 7.40 -2.25
C VAL A 52 -4.26 6.44 -1.92
N LEU A 53 -4.09 5.16 -2.25
CA LEU A 53 -5.06 4.09 -2.00
C LEU A 53 -4.95 3.52 -0.59
N GLY A 54 -3.77 3.64 0.01
CA GLY A 54 -3.52 3.25 1.39
C GLY A 54 -2.06 2.95 1.67
N ASP A 55 -1.83 2.54 2.91
CA ASP A 55 -0.53 2.35 3.50
C ASP A 55 -0.39 0.91 4.01
N ILE A 56 0.76 0.30 3.78
CA ILE A 56 1.11 -1.03 4.31
C ILE A 56 2.22 -0.86 5.35
N PRO A 57 2.04 -1.32 6.60
CA PRO A 57 3.06 -1.19 7.64
C PRO A 57 4.26 -2.10 7.37
N LEU A 58 5.43 -1.72 7.88
CA LEU A 58 6.59 -2.60 7.95
C LEU A 58 6.38 -3.60 9.09
N HIS A 59 5.97 -4.82 8.74
CA HIS A 59 5.66 -5.85 9.73
C HIS A 59 6.33 -7.19 9.35
N VAL A 60 7.05 -7.79 10.31
CA VAL A 60 7.86 -9.01 10.08
C VAL A 60 7.04 -10.18 9.55
N HIS A 61 5.82 -10.36 10.06
CA HIS A 61 4.93 -11.42 9.58
C HIS A 61 4.57 -11.27 8.09
N ILE A 62 4.59 -10.08 7.48
CA ILE A 62 4.35 -9.95 6.02
C ILE A 62 5.39 -10.76 5.26
N ARG A 63 6.67 -10.58 5.61
CA ARG A 63 7.79 -11.30 5.01
C ARG A 63 7.69 -12.79 5.29
N GLU A 64 7.62 -13.19 6.56
CA GLU A 64 7.67 -14.60 6.97
C GLU A 64 6.50 -15.42 6.39
N THR A 65 5.31 -14.85 6.38
CA THR A 65 4.12 -15.51 5.82
C THR A 65 4.17 -15.58 4.29
N SER A 66 4.77 -14.58 3.63
CA SER A 66 4.99 -14.62 2.17
C SER A 66 6.07 -15.64 1.79
N ASP A 67 7.19 -15.67 2.52
CA ASP A 67 8.31 -16.61 2.29
C ASP A 67 7.88 -18.07 2.52
N SER A 68 6.96 -18.31 3.46
CA SER A 68 6.37 -19.63 3.71
C SER A 68 5.25 -20.01 2.73
N GLY A 69 4.94 -19.16 1.75
CA GLY A 69 3.88 -19.40 0.75
C GLY A 69 2.46 -19.29 1.29
N LYS A 70 2.26 -18.70 2.47
CA LYS A 70 0.95 -18.49 3.10
C LYS A 70 0.74 -17.01 3.46
N PRO A 71 0.54 -16.10 2.48
CA PRO A 71 0.49 -14.66 2.69
C PRO A 71 -0.38 -14.22 3.87
N ILE A 72 -0.05 -13.07 4.47
CA ILE A 72 -0.68 -12.59 5.72
C ILE A 72 -2.21 -12.48 5.65
N VAL A 73 -2.77 -12.19 4.48
CA VAL A 73 -4.23 -12.14 4.25
C VAL A 73 -4.91 -13.51 4.35
N ILE A 74 -4.17 -14.60 4.13
CA ILE A 74 -4.65 -15.98 4.28
C ILE A 74 -4.32 -16.51 5.67
N SER A 75 -3.08 -16.31 6.14
CA SER A 75 -2.60 -16.89 7.39
C SER A 75 -3.09 -16.16 8.64
N GLN A 76 -3.34 -14.85 8.55
CA GLN A 76 -3.79 -14.02 9.67
C GLN A 76 -4.86 -13.00 9.20
N PRO A 77 -6.03 -13.46 8.71
CA PRO A 77 -7.02 -12.60 8.05
C PRO A 77 -7.60 -11.50 8.96
N GLN A 78 -7.61 -11.74 10.27
CA GLN A 78 -8.12 -10.78 11.27
C GLN A 78 -7.05 -9.79 11.76
N SER A 79 -5.80 -9.91 11.30
CA SER A 79 -4.73 -8.99 11.71
C SER A 79 -4.92 -7.60 11.09
N ASN A 80 -4.50 -6.55 11.79
CA ASN A 80 -4.50 -5.17 11.27
C ASN A 80 -3.75 -5.06 9.93
N VAL A 81 -2.70 -5.87 9.75
CA VAL A 81 -1.90 -5.90 8.53
C VAL A 81 -2.69 -6.50 7.36
N ALA A 82 -3.38 -7.62 7.56
CA ALA A 82 -4.26 -8.19 6.55
C ALA A 82 -5.38 -7.21 6.17
N GLN A 83 -5.97 -6.53 7.16
CA GLN A 83 -7.00 -5.52 6.94
C GLN A 83 -6.50 -4.32 6.12
N ALA A 84 -5.22 -3.93 6.25
CA ALA A 84 -4.64 -2.89 5.41
C ALA A 84 -4.64 -3.29 3.92
N TYR A 85 -4.24 -4.52 3.60
CA TYR A 85 -4.30 -5.05 2.22
C TYR A 85 -5.74 -5.13 1.71
N LEU A 86 -6.68 -5.62 2.52
CA LEU A 86 -8.09 -5.76 2.12
C LEU A 86 -8.75 -4.39 1.84
N LYS A 87 -8.44 -3.37 2.63
CA LYS A 87 -8.91 -1.99 2.39
C LYS A 87 -8.39 -1.44 1.07
N ILE A 88 -7.11 -1.63 0.77
CA ILE A 88 -6.51 -1.22 -0.50
C ILE A 88 -7.16 -1.97 -1.67
N ALA A 89 -7.38 -3.29 -1.54
CA ALA A 89 -8.05 -4.08 -2.55
C ALA A 89 -9.48 -3.58 -2.82
N ALA A 90 -10.24 -3.23 -1.78
CA ALA A 90 -11.57 -2.66 -1.92
C ALA A 90 -11.55 -1.32 -2.67
N GLU A 91 -10.58 -0.44 -2.38
CA GLU A 91 -10.43 0.82 -3.10
C GLU A 91 -10.04 0.61 -4.58
N ILE A 92 -9.18 -0.38 -4.87
CA ILE A 92 -8.85 -0.78 -6.25
C ILE A 92 -10.10 -1.23 -6.99
N VAL A 93 -10.89 -2.14 -6.41
CA VAL A 93 -12.14 -2.64 -7.03
C VAL A 93 -13.11 -1.50 -7.30
N LYS A 94 -13.30 -0.60 -6.32
CA LYS A 94 -14.12 0.59 -6.48
C LYS A 94 -13.67 1.44 -7.66
N ARG A 95 -12.36 1.72 -7.78
CA ARG A 95 -11.82 2.52 -8.90
C ARG A 95 -11.98 1.83 -10.23
N LEU A 96 -11.71 0.53 -10.30
CA LEU A 96 -11.89 -0.26 -11.53
C LEU A 96 -13.33 -0.20 -12.03
N SER A 97 -14.33 -0.19 -11.15
CA SER A 97 -15.73 -0.06 -11.56
C SER A 97 -16.08 1.27 -12.25
N LEU A 98 -15.21 2.29 -12.12
CA LEU A 98 -15.35 3.58 -12.81
C LEU A 98 -14.73 3.58 -14.21
N PHE A 99 -13.92 2.57 -14.55
CA PHE A 99 -13.36 2.40 -15.89
C PHE A 99 -14.24 1.40 -16.66
N PRO A 100 -14.95 1.83 -17.72
CA PRO A 100 -15.58 0.88 -18.61
C PRO A 100 -14.49 0.04 -19.27
N ILE A 101 -14.63 -1.29 -19.17
CA ILE A 101 -13.81 -2.27 -19.90
C ILE A 101 -14.22 -2.26 -21.36
#